data_AF-A0A922CYF3-F1
#
_entry.id   AF-A0A922CYF3-F1
#
_cell.length_a   1.000
_cell.length_b   1.000
_cell.length_c   1.000
_cell.angle_alpha   90.00
_cell.angle_beta   90.00
_cell.angle_gamma   90.00
#
_symmetry.space_group_name_H-M   'P 1'
#
loop_
_entity.id
_entity.type
_entity.pdbx_description
1 polymer ?
#
loop_
_entity_poly.entity_id
_entity_poly.type
_entity_poly.pdbx_seq_one_letter_code
_entity_poly.pdbx_strand_id
1 'polypeptide(L)'
;MGIRLDSASTYAGAVISPYYDSLLVKVISHAQDLPASAAKMNRALREFRIRGVKTNIPFLLNVLENQKFLNGSVDTYFIDENPQLFMFKASQNRAQKILNYLGQVLVNGPATPLATKIPPSDVKPYIPAVPLDLSPEAIKRQELTGENTAVQPPRGYKQVLDEGGPEAFAKAVRQNKGLLLMDTTYRDAHQSLLATRVRTHDLLAVSPYVAHNFSNLYSLENWGGATFDVALR
;
A
#
# COMPACT_ATOMS: atom_id res chain seq x y z
N MET A 1 4.87 14.51 28.68
CA MET A 1 3.56 15.07 29.10
C MET A 1 3.40 16.50 28.58
N GLY A 2 2.17 17.02 28.50
CA GLY A 2 1.89 18.38 27.98
C GLY A 2 0.75 18.49 26.97
N ILE A 3 -0.21 17.55 27.01
CA ILE A 3 -1.48 17.63 26.25
C ILE A 3 -2.62 17.56 27.26
N ARG A 4 -3.58 18.48 27.15
CA ARG A 4 -4.84 18.50 27.89
C ARG A 4 -6.00 18.39 26.90
N LEU A 5 -7.01 17.61 27.26
CA LEU A 5 -8.23 17.41 26.49
C LEU A 5 -9.44 17.85 27.32
N ASP A 6 -10.23 18.77 26.78
CA ASP A 6 -11.49 19.20 27.36
C ASP A 6 -12.60 18.85 26.36
N SER A 7 -13.24 17.70 26.59
CA SER A 7 -14.34 17.23 25.74
C SER A 7 -15.66 17.84 26.21
N ALA A 8 -16.50 18.26 25.26
CA ALA A 8 -17.85 18.73 25.57
C ALA A 8 -18.81 17.53 25.72
N SER A 9 -19.11 16.86 24.60
CA SER A 9 -20.07 15.74 24.55
C SER A 9 -19.63 14.61 23.62
N THR A 10 -18.34 14.54 23.29
CA THR A 10 -17.84 13.55 22.33
C THR A 10 -17.35 12.29 23.01
N TYR A 11 -18.05 11.19 22.73
CA TYR A 11 -17.72 9.82 23.10
C TYR A 11 -18.11 8.87 21.97
N ALA A 12 -17.68 7.60 22.06
CA ALA A 12 -18.00 6.61 21.05
C ALA A 12 -19.51 6.38 20.96
N GLY A 13 -20.11 6.63 19.79
CA GLY A 13 -21.55 6.53 19.57
C GLY A 13 -22.33 7.82 19.80
N ALA A 14 -21.67 8.93 20.17
CA ALA A 14 -22.33 10.22 20.31
C ALA A 14 -22.94 10.70 18.99
N VAL A 15 -24.18 11.20 19.05
CA VAL A 15 -24.88 11.82 17.92
C VAL A 15 -24.66 13.33 17.98
N ILE A 16 -24.00 13.88 16.96
CA ILE A 16 -23.72 15.32 16.89
C ILE A 16 -24.93 16.03 16.27
N SER A 17 -25.57 16.89 17.05
CA SER A 17 -26.74 17.66 16.62
C SER A 17 -26.34 18.86 15.76
N PRO A 18 -27.12 19.21 14.72
CA PRO A 18 -26.88 20.43 13.94
C PRO A 18 -27.36 21.71 14.63
N TYR A 19 -28.02 21.62 15.79
CA TYR A 19 -28.65 22.78 16.45
C TYR A 19 -27.69 23.58 17.36
N TYR A 20 -26.48 23.06 17.62
CA TYR A 20 -25.46 23.70 18.45
C TYR A 20 -24.16 23.88 17.67
N ASP A 21 -23.16 24.45 18.32
CA ASP A 21 -21.82 24.54 17.75
C ASP A 21 -21.25 23.14 17.48
N SER A 22 -20.44 23.03 16.42
CA SER A 22 -19.83 21.77 16.00
C SER A 22 -18.59 21.39 16.82
N LEU A 23 -18.43 21.95 18.03
CA LEU A 23 -17.27 21.72 18.88
C LEU A 23 -17.27 20.29 19.43
N LEU A 24 -16.25 19.52 19.04
CA LEU A 24 -16.09 18.14 19.48
C LEU A 24 -15.27 18.06 20.79
N VAL A 25 -14.04 18.58 20.76
CA VAL A 25 -13.08 18.55 21.86
C VAL A 25 -12.11 19.71 21.72
N LYS A 26 -11.70 20.30 22.83
CA LYS A 26 -10.59 21.26 22.87
C LYS A 26 -9.30 20.50 23.19
N VAL A 27 -8.28 20.71 22.38
CA VAL A 27 -6.95 20.13 22.59
C VAL A 27 -6.02 21.27 22.91
N ILE A 28 -5.30 21.17 24.04
CA ILE A 28 -4.38 22.21 24.51
C ILE A 28 -3.00 21.57 24.68
N SER A 29 -1.99 22.12 24.02
CA SER A 29 -0.59 21.70 24.15
C SER A 29 0.21 22.72 24.93
N HIS A 30 1.14 22.24 25.76
CA HIS A 30 2.05 23.09 26.52
C HIS A 30 3.49 22.57 26.42
N ALA A 31 4.42 23.49 26.17
CA ALA A 31 5.86 23.27 26.10
C ALA A 31 6.61 24.58 26.41
N GLN A 32 7.94 24.52 26.37
CA GLN A 32 8.82 25.65 26.69
C GLN A 32 8.76 26.77 25.64
N ASP A 33 8.50 26.42 24.38
CA ASP A 33 8.39 27.36 23.26
C ASP A 33 7.25 26.96 22.30
N LEU A 34 6.94 27.86 21.36
CA LEU A 34 5.89 27.67 20.37
C LEU A 34 6.17 26.48 19.43
N PRO A 35 7.38 26.31 18.85
CA PRO A 35 7.69 25.15 18.00
C PRO A 35 7.49 23.81 18.72
N ALA A 36 7.97 23.66 19.95
CA ALA A 36 7.80 22.44 20.74
C ALA A 36 6.33 22.19 21.10
N SER A 37 5.56 23.25 21.40
CA SER A 37 4.12 23.12 21.67
C SER A 37 3.36 22.71 20.40
N ALA A 38 3.66 23.34 19.26
CA ALA A 38 3.10 23.02 17.96
C ALA A 38 3.43 21.57 17.53
N ALA A 39 4.66 21.11 17.76
CA ALA A 39 5.05 19.73 17.50
C ALA A 39 4.24 18.72 18.34
N LYS A 40 4.02 19.00 19.64
CA LYS A 40 3.16 18.19 20.50
C LYS A 40 1.71 18.18 20.01
N MET A 41 1.16 19.34 19.65
CA MET A 41 -0.19 19.47 19.10
C MET A 41 -0.34 18.70 17.79
N ASN A 42 0.63 18.84 16.88
CA ASN A 42 0.64 18.16 15.59
C ASN A 42 0.60 16.64 15.79
N ARG A 43 1.43 16.09 16.69
CA ARG A 43 1.39 14.67 17.05
C ARG A 43 0.03 14.27 17.61
N ALA A 44 -0.50 15.01 18.59
CA ALA A 44 -1.79 14.70 19.21
C ALA A 44 -2.93 14.68 18.17
N LEU A 45 -3.01 15.69 17.30
CA LEU A 45 -4.00 15.76 16.22
C LEU A 45 -3.85 14.62 15.20
N ARG A 46 -2.62 14.18 14.90
CA ARG A 46 -2.38 13.00 14.05
C ARG A 46 -2.72 11.67 14.73
N GLU A 47 -2.72 11.62 16.05
CA GLU A 47 -3.15 10.45 16.85
C GLU A 47 -4.68 10.36 16.97
N PHE A 48 -5.41 11.47 16.88
CA PHE A 48 -6.87 11.47 16.91
C PHE A 48 -7.48 10.54 15.83
N ARG A 49 -8.47 9.75 16.24
CA ARG A 49 -9.25 8.87 15.36
C ARG A 49 -10.72 9.18 15.56
N ILE A 50 -11.25 10.04 14.70
CA ILE A 50 -12.68 10.39 14.67
C ILE A 50 -13.25 9.82 13.37
N ARG A 51 -14.33 9.03 13.48
CA ARG A 51 -15.06 8.45 12.36
C ARG A 51 -16.54 8.81 12.48
N GLY A 52 -17.23 8.87 11.34
CA GLY A 52 -18.66 9.23 11.25
C GLY A 52 -18.91 10.68 10.84
N VAL A 53 -18.01 11.62 11.19
CA VAL A 53 -18.10 13.03 10.81
C VAL A 53 -16.78 13.54 10.21
N LYS A 54 -16.86 14.56 9.36
CA LYS A 54 -15.67 15.31 8.92
C LYS A 54 -15.22 16.26 10.02
N THR A 55 -13.92 16.50 10.14
CA THR A 55 -13.34 17.40 11.14
C THR A 55 -12.41 18.42 10.49
N ASN A 56 -12.11 19.50 11.20
CA ASN A 56 -11.16 20.53 10.79
C ASN A 56 -9.68 20.16 11.06
N ILE A 57 -9.39 18.93 11.51
CA ILE A 57 -8.02 18.48 11.84
C ILE A 57 -7.03 18.72 10.68
N PRO A 58 -7.33 18.39 9.40
CA PRO A 58 -6.39 18.64 8.31
C PRO A 58 -5.98 20.11 8.17
N PHE A 59 -6.93 21.03 8.37
CA PHE A 59 -6.66 22.47 8.36
C PHE A 59 -5.76 22.88 9.52
N LEU A 60 -6.06 22.40 10.74
CA LEU A 60 -5.23 22.70 11.92
C LEU A 60 -3.79 22.18 11.76
N LEU A 61 -3.60 21.01 11.16
CA LEU A 61 -2.27 20.48 10.85
C LEU A 61 -1.51 21.37 9.87
N ASN A 62 -2.17 21.87 8.81
CA ASN A 62 -1.56 22.79 7.86
C ASN A 62 -1.12 24.10 8.54
N VAL A 63 -1.91 24.62 9.49
CA VAL A 63 -1.55 25.82 10.28
C VAL A 63 -0.31 25.54 11.15
N LEU A 64 -0.28 24.41 11.86
CA LEU A 64 0.82 24.03 12.75
C LEU A 64 2.13 23.71 12.02
N GLU A 65 2.07 23.46 10.71
CA GLU A 65 3.24 23.20 9.84
C GLU A 65 3.71 24.46 9.09
N ASN A 66 2.95 25.56 9.15
CA ASN A 66 3.27 26.81 8.48
C ASN A 66 4.37 27.59 9.23
N GLN A 67 5.39 28.04 8.50
CA GLN A 67 6.54 28.76 9.09
C GLN A 67 6.17 30.11 9.70
N LYS A 68 5.21 30.86 9.13
CA LYS A 68 4.75 32.13 9.73
C LYS A 68 4.13 31.88 11.11
N PHE A 69 3.34 30.81 11.25
CA PHE A 69 2.76 30.40 12.53
C PHE A 69 3.84 29.98 13.52
N LEU A 70 4.77 29.12 13.13
CA LEU A 70 5.84 28.62 14.01
C LEU A 70 6.77 29.73 14.51
N ASN A 71 6.97 30.78 13.70
CA ASN A 71 7.77 31.96 14.05
C ASN A 71 6.98 33.02 14.83
N GLY A 72 5.69 32.78 15.13
CA GLY A 72 4.81 33.75 15.79
C GLY A 72 4.53 35.02 14.97
N SER A 73 4.87 35.03 13.68
CA SER A 73 4.73 36.17 12.78
C SER A 73 3.38 36.11 12.06
N VAL A 74 2.29 36.18 12.83
CA VAL A 74 0.92 36.08 12.34
C VAL A 74 0.08 37.27 12.81
N ASP A 75 -0.86 37.68 11.98
CA ASP A 75 -1.87 38.69 12.27
C ASP A 75 -3.28 38.14 12.01
N THR A 76 -4.28 39.01 12.05
CA THR A 76 -5.69 38.62 11.80
C THR A 76 -5.96 38.23 10.34
N TYR A 77 -5.10 38.59 9.39
CA TYR A 77 -5.24 38.26 7.97
C TYR A 77 -4.51 36.96 7.60
N PHE A 78 -3.72 36.39 8.51
CA PHE A 78 -2.91 35.19 8.26
C PHE A 78 -3.66 34.06 7.54
N ILE A 79 -4.89 33.73 7.95
CA ILE A 79 -5.62 32.63 7.31
C ILE A 79 -6.03 33.00 5.86
N ASP A 80 -6.50 34.23 5.65
CA ASP A 80 -6.99 34.71 4.36
C ASP A 80 -5.85 34.87 3.34
N GLU A 81 -4.66 35.27 3.79
CA GLU A 81 -3.46 35.43 2.96
C GLU A 81 -2.74 34.11 2.63
N ASN A 82 -3.15 32.99 3.25
CA ASN A 82 -2.49 31.70 3.08
C ASN A 82 -3.48 30.63 2.56
N PRO A 83 -3.97 30.74 1.31
CA PRO A 83 -4.94 29.81 0.73
C PRO A 83 -4.45 28.36 0.68
N GLN A 84 -3.13 28.15 0.69
CA GLN A 84 -2.52 26.82 0.78
C GLN A 84 -2.91 26.05 2.06
N LEU A 85 -3.38 26.74 3.12
CA LEU A 85 -3.89 26.10 4.33
C LEU A 85 -5.13 25.23 4.05
N PHE A 86 -5.86 25.49 2.96
CA PHE A 86 -7.05 24.74 2.54
C PHE A 86 -6.73 23.61 1.54
N MET A 87 -5.46 23.43 1.17
CA MET A 87 -5.02 22.33 0.30
C MET A 87 -4.82 21.07 1.15
N PHE A 88 -5.82 20.18 1.14
CA PHE A 88 -5.80 18.98 1.97
C PHE A 88 -5.30 17.76 1.20
N LYS A 89 -4.40 16.99 1.82
CA LYS A 89 -4.04 15.67 1.31
C LYS A 89 -5.17 14.70 1.61
N ALA A 90 -5.74 14.09 0.57
CA ALA A 90 -6.79 13.09 0.72
C ALA A 90 -6.25 11.88 1.50
N SER A 91 -6.90 11.53 2.61
CA SER A 91 -6.61 10.30 3.32
C SER A 91 -7.07 9.10 2.49
N GLN A 92 -6.19 8.12 2.31
CA GLN A 92 -6.48 6.92 1.53
C GLN A 92 -7.53 6.01 2.20
N ASN A 93 -7.71 6.16 3.53
CA ASN A 93 -8.64 5.40 4.37
C ASN A 93 -8.65 3.87 4.11
N ARG A 94 -7.46 3.28 3.92
CA ARG A 94 -7.29 1.90 3.45
C ARG A 94 -7.93 0.88 4.40
N ALA A 95 -7.73 1.02 5.71
CA ALA A 95 -8.26 0.08 6.70
C ALA A 95 -9.79 0.03 6.70
N GLN A 96 -10.47 1.18 6.63
CA GLN A 96 -11.94 1.21 6.56
C GLN A 96 -12.45 0.60 5.24
N LYS A 97 -11.78 0.86 4.12
CA LYS A 97 -12.14 0.25 2.82
C LYS A 97 -12.03 -1.27 2.87
N ILE A 98 -10.97 -1.80 3.49
CA ILE A 98 -10.79 -3.25 3.67
C ILE A 98 -11.87 -3.82 4.58
N LEU A 99 -12.16 -3.19 5.73
CA LEU A 99 -13.21 -3.64 6.64
C LEU A 99 -14.59 -3.63 5.96
N ASN A 100 -14.90 -2.59 5.20
CA ASN A 100 -16.15 -2.51 4.43
C ASN A 100 -16.21 -3.62 3.39
N TYR A 101 -15.11 -3.91 2.67
CA TYR A 101 -15.06 -5.02 1.72
C TYR A 101 -15.29 -6.37 2.40
N LEU A 102 -14.61 -6.64 3.52
CA LEU A 102 -14.80 -7.87 4.29
C LEU A 102 -16.24 -8.01 4.79
N GLY A 103 -16.81 -6.94 5.35
CA GLY A 103 -18.22 -6.92 5.79
C GLY A 103 -19.18 -7.18 4.64
N GLN A 104 -18.95 -6.56 3.49
CA GLN A 104 -19.78 -6.75 2.29
C GLN A 104 -19.75 -8.21 1.82
N VAL A 105 -18.56 -8.81 1.73
CA VAL A 105 -18.39 -10.21 1.30
C VAL A 105 -18.97 -11.19 2.31
N LEU A 106 -18.82 -10.94 3.62
CA LEU A 106 -19.37 -11.81 4.66
C LEU A 106 -20.91 -11.81 4.68
N VAL A 107 -21.54 -10.66 4.46
CA VAL A 107 -23.01 -10.52 4.51
C VAL A 107 -23.66 -10.90 3.18
N ASN A 108 -23.09 -10.46 2.05
CA ASN A 108 -23.72 -10.57 0.74
C ASN A 108 -23.07 -11.62 -0.16
N GLY A 109 -21.98 -12.24 0.28
CA GLY A 109 -21.16 -13.13 -0.55
C GLY A 109 -20.24 -12.37 -1.53
N PRO A 110 -19.38 -13.10 -2.26
CA PRO A 110 -18.53 -12.53 -3.29
C PRO A 110 -19.37 -12.02 -4.47
N ALA A 111 -18.94 -10.91 -5.07
CA ALA A 111 -19.61 -10.32 -6.24
C ALA A 111 -19.58 -11.25 -7.48
N THR A 112 -18.53 -12.06 -7.60
CA THR A 112 -18.42 -13.08 -8.64
C THR A 112 -18.90 -14.43 -8.09
N PRO A 113 -19.85 -15.11 -8.77
CA PRO A 113 -20.27 -16.45 -8.37
C PRO A 113 -19.07 -17.39 -8.30
N LEU A 114 -19.01 -18.20 -7.25
CA LEU A 114 -18.01 -19.25 -7.13
C LEU A 114 -18.27 -20.31 -8.21
N ALA A 115 -17.21 -20.74 -8.90
CA ALA A 115 -17.31 -21.78 -9.92
C ALA A 115 -17.77 -23.14 -9.36
N THR A 116 -17.57 -23.35 -8.06
CA THR A 116 -17.99 -24.57 -7.36
C THR A 116 -18.58 -24.21 -5.99
N LYS A 117 -19.34 -25.14 -5.41
CA LYS A 117 -19.83 -25.05 -4.02
C LYS A 117 -18.84 -25.65 -3.01
N ILE A 118 -17.68 -26.11 -3.47
CA ILE A 118 -16.68 -26.75 -2.61
C ILE A 118 -16.04 -25.63 -1.77
N PRO A 119 -15.99 -25.76 -0.43
CA PRO A 119 -15.35 -24.76 0.40
C PRO A 119 -13.84 -24.69 0.10
N PRO A 120 -13.19 -23.53 0.30
CA PRO A 120 -11.74 -23.43 0.23
C PRO A 120 -11.07 -24.45 1.15
N SER A 121 -9.92 -24.98 0.72
CA SER A 121 -9.12 -25.86 1.55
C SER A 121 -8.48 -25.09 2.70
N ASP A 122 -8.44 -25.68 3.89
CA ASP A 122 -7.71 -25.13 5.06
C ASP A 122 -6.19 -25.35 4.97
N VAL A 123 -5.72 -25.99 3.90
CA VAL A 123 -4.29 -26.23 3.66
C VAL A 123 -3.59 -24.90 3.41
N LYS A 124 -2.66 -24.56 4.30
CA LYS A 124 -1.71 -23.46 4.08
C LYS A 124 -0.61 -23.96 3.15
N PRO A 125 -0.48 -23.42 1.94
CA PRO A 125 0.57 -23.87 1.02
C PRO A 125 1.95 -23.56 1.61
N TYR A 126 2.86 -24.52 1.49
CA TYR A 126 4.26 -24.29 1.82
C TYR A 126 4.87 -23.38 0.76
N ILE A 127 5.40 -22.23 1.20
CA ILE A 127 6.13 -21.30 0.34
C ILE A 127 7.62 -21.55 0.62
N PRO A 128 8.39 -22.04 -0.37
CA PRO A 128 9.81 -22.28 -0.18
C PRO A 128 10.54 -20.98 0.19
N ALA A 129 11.33 -21.03 1.26
CA ALA A 129 12.16 -19.91 1.66
C ALA A 129 13.33 -19.72 0.69
N VAL A 130 13.61 -18.48 0.34
CA VAL A 130 14.84 -18.06 -0.32
C VAL A 130 15.57 -17.05 0.58
N PRO A 131 16.90 -16.93 0.51
CA PRO A 131 17.68 -15.95 1.27
C PRO A 131 17.49 -14.54 0.69
N LEU A 132 16.24 -14.07 0.71
CA LEU A 132 15.80 -12.78 0.20
C LEU A 132 15.03 -12.05 1.31
N ASP A 133 15.52 -10.90 1.74
CA ASP A 133 14.80 -10.04 2.68
C ASP A 133 13.90 -9.08 1.89
N LEU A 134 12.59 -9.36 1.89
CA LEU A 134 11.55 -8.52 1.28
C LEU A 134 10.82 -7.65 2.32
N SER A 135 11.39 -7.47 3.51
CA SER A 135 10.80 -6.56 4.50
C SER A 135 10.68 -5.14 3.93
N PRO A 136 9.62 -4.39 4.28
CA PRO A 136 9.50 -2.99 3.88
C PRO A 136 10.72 -2.15 4.24
N GLU A 137 11.40 -2.49 5.34
CA GLU A 137 12.66 -1.88 5.76
C GLU A 137 13.81 -2.18 4.80
N ALA A 138 13.96 -3.43 4.34
CA ALA A 138 14.98 -3.82 3.37
C ALA A 138 14.75 -3.18 2.00
N ILE A 139 13.50 -3.16 1.52
CA ILE A 139 13.14 -2.49 0.25
C ILE A 139 13.47 -0.99 0.33
N LYS A 140 13.10 -0.32 1.42
CA LYS A 140 13.38 1.10 1.61
C LYS A 140 14.89 1.39 1.72
N ARG A 141 15.66 0.52 2.40
CA ARG A 141 17.13 0.62 2.45
C ARG A 141 17.73 0.48 1.06
N GLN A 142 17.27 -0.48 0.27
CA GLN A 142 17.72 -0.69 -1.10
C GLN A 142 17.43 0.52 -1.98
N GLU A 143 16.22 1.10 -1.90
CA GLU A 143 15.85 2.32 -2.63
C GLU A 143 16.71 3.54 -2.26
N LEU A 144 17.12 3.64 -0.99
CA LEU A 144 17.91 4.77 -0.48
C LEU A 144 19.42 4.64 -0.73
N THR A 145 19.96 3.42 -0.66
CA THR A 145 21.41 3.17 -0.66
C THR A 145 21.91 2.52 -1.95
N GLY A 146 21.03 1.92 -2.74
CA GLY A 146 21.39 1.10 -3.90
C GLY A 146 22.04 -0.26 -3.53
N GLU A 147 22.32 -0.51 -2.25
CA GLU A 147 22.90 -1.78 -1.79
C GLU A 147 21.83 -2.87 -1.74
N ASN A 148 22.00 -3.88 -2.59
CA ASN A 148 21.15 -5.05 -2.61
C ASN A 148 21.69 -6.07 -1.59
N THR A 149 21.15 -6.07 -0.38
CA THR A 149 21.54 -6.98 0.70
C THR A 149 20.98 -8.39 0.53
N ALA A 150 20.09 -8.60 -0.45
CA ALA A 150 19.50 -9.88 -0.77
C ALA A 150 20.33 -10.64 -1.81
N VAL A 151 20.40 -11.97 -1.68
CA VAL A 151 21.04 -12.83 -2.69
C VAL A 151 20.34 -12.57 -4.02
N GLN A 152 21.11 -12.19 -5.04
CA GLN A 152 20.54 -11.97 -6.36
C GLN A 152 20.19 -13.31 -7.02
N PRO A 153 19.06 -13.38 -7.75
CA PRO A 153 18.78 -14.51 -8.60
C PRO A 153 19.95 -14.81 -9.54
N PRO A 154 20.22 -16.09 -9.86
CA PRO A 154 21.25 -16.43 -10.83
C PRO A 154 20.99 -15.74 -12.18
N ARG A 155 22.08 -15.47 -12.91
CA ARG A 155 22.00 -14.88 -14.25
C ARG A 155 21.21 -15.79 -15.18
N GLY A 156 20.21 -15.23 -15.87
CA GLY A 156 19.38 -15.90 -16.85
C GLY A 156 19.30 -15.14 -18.17
N TYR A 157 18.33 -15.52 -19.01
CA TYR A 157 18.15 -14.91 -20.32
C TYR A 157 17.72 -13.44 -20.28
N LYS A 158 17.12 -12.98 -19.17
CA LYS A 158 16.76 -11.56 -18.98
C LYS A 158 18.00 -10.66 -19.00
N GLN A 159 19.07 -11.05 -18.33
CA GLN A 159 20.33 -10.28 -18.33
C GLN A 159 20.98 -10.26 -19.72
N VAL A 160 20.89 -11.36 -20.47
CA VAL A 160 21.37 -11.40 -21.87
C VAL A 160 20.61 -10.39 -22.73
N LEU A 161 19.29 -10.28 -22.56
CA LEU A 161 18.46 -9.30 -23.25
C LEU A 161 18.78 -7.85 -22.84
N ASP A 162 18.98 -7.60 -21.55
CA ASP A 162 19.27 -6.25 -21.04
C ASP A 162 20.63 -5.73 -21.49
N GLU A 163 21.65 -6.58 -21.47
CA GLU A 163 23.03 -6.20 -21.81
C GLU A 163 23.28 -6.17 -23.32
N GLY A 164 22.70 -7.12 -24.06
CA GLY A 164 23.00 -7.34 -25.48
C GLY A 164 21.84 -7.11 -26.45
N GLY A 165 20.66 -6.76 -25.94
CA GLY A 165 19.47 -6.52 -26.74
C GLY A 165 18.88 -7.78 -27.40
N PRO A 166 17.86 -7.60 -28.26
CA PRO A 166 17.14 -8.72 -28.89
C PRO A 166 18.02 -9.61 -29.77
N GLU A 167 19.05 -9.05 -30.43
CA GLU A 167 19.96 -9.82 -31.29
C GLU A 167 20.83 -10.79 -30.49
N ALA A 168 21.41 -10.32 -29.37
CA ALA A 168 22.19 -11.17 -28.49
C ALA A 168 21.33 -12.26 -27.84
N PHE A 169 20.10 -11.91 -27.44
CA PHE A 169 19.13 -12.89 -26.94
C PHE A 169 18.82 -13.97 -27.98
N ALA A 170 18.48 -13.59 -29.21
CA ALA A 170 18.19 -14.54 -30.29
C ALA A 170 19.41 -15.43 -30.61
N LYS A 171 20.62 -14.88 -30.57
CA LYS A 171 21.86 -15.64 -30.73
C LYS A 171 22.06 -16.65 -29.60
N ALA A 172 21.87 -16.24 -28.34
CA ALA A 172 22.00 -17.12 -27.18
C ALA A 172 20.98 -18.26 -27.19
N VAL A 173 19.76 -18.00 -27.67
CA VAL A 173 18.70 -19.02 -27.87
C VAL A 173 19.12 -20.03 -28.93
N ARG A 174 19.57 -19.58 -30.11
CA ARG A 174 20.01 -20.47 -31.22
C ARG A 174 21.26 -21.28 -30.88
N GLN A 175 22.11 -20.79 -29.99
CA GLN A 175 23.31 -21.49 -29.55
C GLN A 175 23.02 -22.55 -28.47
N ASN A 176 21.86 -22.50 -27.82
CA ASN A 176 21.49 -23.50 -26.83
C ASN A 176 21.19 -24.83 -27.53
N LYS A 177 21.96 -25.87 -27.19
CA LYS A 177 21.79 -27.22 -27.75
C LYS A 177 20.66 -28.02 -27.08
N GLY A 178 20.22 -27.60 -25.90
CA GLY A 178 19.17 -28.26 -25.12
C GLY A 178 17.77 -27.73 -25.45
N LEU A 179 16.76 -28.44 -24.95
CA LEU A 179 15.38 -27.97 -25.00
C LEU A 179 15.20 -26.79 -24.04
N LEU A 180 14.72 -25.68 -24.58
CA LEU A 180 14.32 -24.51 -23.83
C LEU A 180 12.86 -24.64 -23.37
N LEU A 181 12.61 -24.31 -22.11
CA LEU A 181 11.28 -24.43 -21.49
C LEU A 181 10.74 -23.04 -21.15
N MET A 182 9.47 -22.81 -21.49
CA MET A 182 8.68 -21.68 -21.03
C MET A 182 7.63 -22.18 -20.04
N ASP A 183 7.60 -21.61 -18.84
CA ASP A 183 6.59 -21.95 -17.84
C ASP A 183 5.34 -21.07 -18.04
N THR A 184 4.17 -21.71 -18.15
CA THR A 184 2.87 -21.07 -18.35
C THR A 184 2.01 -21.04 -17.07
N THR A 185 2.56 -21.45 -15.93
CA THR A 185 1.87 -21.49 -14.63
C THR A 185 1.28 -20.14 -14.24
N TYR A 186 1.94 -19.04 -14.60
CA TYR A 186 1.52 -17.68 -14.26
C TYR A 186 0.44 -17.13 -15.21
N ARG A 187 0.12 -17.82 -16.32
CA ARG A 187 -0.83 -17.34 -17.34
C ARG A 187 -1.69 -18.48 -17.88
N ASP A 188 -1.24 -19.23 -18.89
CA ASP A 188 -2.12 -20.14 -19.63
C ASP A 188 -2.67 -21.30 -18.79
N ALA A 189 -1.88 -21.80 -17.84
CA ALA A 189 -2.28 -22.94 -17.01
C ALA A 189 -3.56 -22.63 -16.21
N HIS A 190 -3.59 -21.49 -15.52
CA HIS A 190 -4.76 -21.10 -14.73
C HIS A 190 -5.85 -20.45 -15.57
N GLN A 191 -5.50 -19.87 -16.73
CA GLN A 191 -6.51 -19.49 -17.73
C GLN A 191 -7.33 -20.70 -18.19
N SER A 192 -6.67 -21.83 -18.43
CA SER A 192 -7.29 -23.07 -18.88
C SER A 192 -8.04 -23.82 -17.78
N LEU A 193 -7.46 -23.89 -16.57
CA LEU A 193 -7.97 -24.76 -15.50
C LEU A 193 -8.79 -24.04 -14.43
N LEU A 194 -8.55 -22.74 -14.23
CA LEU A 194 -9.09 -21.97 -13.11
C LEU A 194 -9.76 -20.67 -13.58
N ALA A 195 -10.22 -20.63 -14.83
CA ALA A 195 -10.89 -19.50 -15.45
C ALA A 195 -10.14 -18.17 -15.27
N THR A 196 -8.81 -18.22 -15.27
CA THR A 196 -7.92 -17.05 -15.10
C THR A 196 -8.02 -16.37 -13.72
N ARG A 197 -8.49 -17.07 -12.68
CA ARG A 197 -8.79 -16.48 -11.36
C ARG A 197 -7.68 -16.63 -10.31
N VAL A 198 -6.49 -17.10 -10.69
CA VAL A 198 -5.33 -17.08 -9.78
C VAL A 198 -4.90 -15.63 -9.53
N ARG A 199 -4.70 -15.27 -8.26
CA ARG A 199 -4.52 -13.89 -7.83
C ARG A 199 -3.04 -13.54 -7.77
N THR A 200 -2.74 -12.25 -7.96
CA THR A 200 -1.39 -11.70 -7.74
C THR A 200 -0.83 -12.04 -6.37
N HIS A 201 -1.69 -12.11 -5.33
CA HIS A 201 -1.29 -12.52 -3.99
C HIS A 201 -0.53 -13.86 -3.98
N ASP A 202 -1.04 -14.86 -4.70
CA ASP A 202 -0.51 -16.23 -4.67
C ASP A 202 0.72 -16.36 -5.58
N LEU A 203 0.67 -15.72 -6.77
CA LEU A 203 1.81 -15.69 -7.71
C LEU A 203 3.01 -14.91 -7.15
N LEU A 204 2.76 -13.79 -6.45
CA LEU A 204 3.82 -12.99 -5.85
C LEU A 204 4.51 -13.74 -4.71
N ALA A 205 3.77 -14.53 -3.93
CA ALA A 205 4.31 -15.28 -2.81
C ALA A 205 5.40 -16.29 -3.24
N VAL A 206 5.23 -16.95 -4.39
CA VAL A 206 6.19 -17.96 -4.89
C VAL A 206 7.25 -17.39 -5.85
N SER A 207 7.02 -16.19 -6.40
CA SER A 207 7.94 -15.54 -7.36
C SER A 207 9.41 -15.48 -6.93
N PRO A 208 9.77 -15.19 -5.66
CA PRO A 208 11.17 -15.19 -5.24
C PRO A 208 11.86 -16.54 -5.42
N TYR A 209 11.18 -17.63 -5.06
CA TYR A 209 11.65 -18.98 -5.31
C TYR A 209 11.78 -19.25 -6.81
N VAL A 210 10.79 -18.85 -7.59
CA VAL A 210 10.82 -19.07 -9.04
C VAL A 210 12.01 -18.38 -9.69
N ALA A 211 12.30 -17.13 -9.31
CA ALA A 211 13.44 -16.40 -9.84
C ALA A 211 14.79 -17.07 -9.51
N HIS A 212 14.94 -17.66 -8.33
CA HIS A 212 16.19 -18.30 -7.89
C HIS A 212 16.37 -19.71 -8.45
N ASN A 213 15.31 -20.51 -8.46
CA ASN A 213 15.38 -21.94 -8.72
C ASN A 213 15.02 -22.32 -10.16
N PHE A 214 14.35 -21.43 -10.90
CA PHE A 214 14.02 -21.62 -12.32
C PHE A 214 14.71 -20.57 -13.22
N SER A 215 15.89 -20.10 -12.83
CA SER A 215 16.68 -19.10 -13.56
C SER A 215 17.14 -19.56 -14.95
N ASN A 216 17.10 -20.87 -15.21
CA ASN A 216 17.47 -21.51 -16.48
C ASN A 216 16.31 -21.62 -17.47
N LEU A 217 15.08 -21.24 -17.09
CA LEU A 217 13.95 -21.19 -18.03
C LEU A 217 14.22 -20.16 -19.14
N TYR A 218 13.65 -20.43 -20.32
CA TYR A 218 13.66 -19.48 -21.43
C TYR A 218 12.86 -18.23 -21.10
N SER A 219 11.65 -18.43 -20.57
CA SER A 219 10.77 -17.35 -20.13
C SER A 219 9.72 -17.88 -19.15
N LEU A 220 9.11 -16.94 -18.43
CA LEU A 220 7.84 -17.14 -17.74
C LEU A 220 6.76 -16.45 -18.55
N GLU A 221 5.75 -17.18 -18.97
CA GLU A 221 4.54 -16.58 -19.52
C GLU A 221 3.65 -16.14 -18.36
N ASN A 222 3.59 -14.84 -18.11
CA ASN A 222 2.96 -14.27 -16.91
C ASN A 222 2.00 -13.10 -17.20
N TRP A 223 1.69 -12.83 -18.48
CA TRP A 223 0.82 -11.73 -18.85
C TRP A 223 0.18 -11.92 -20.23
N GLY A 224 -0.78 -11.06 -20.56
CA GLY A 224 -1.57 -11.17 -21.79
C GLY A 224 -2.69 -12.21 -21.70
N GLY A 225 -3.29 -12.53 -22.85
CA GLY A 225 -4.49 -13.37 -22.89
C GLY A 225 -5.64 -12.74 -22.11
N ALA A 226 -6.38 -13.56 -21.35
CA ALA A 226 -7.53 -13.08 -20.57
C ALA A 226 -7.14 -12.39 -19.25
N THR A 227 -5.86 -12.47 -18.83
CA THR A 227 -5.43 -12.01 -17.49
C THR A 227 -5.67 -10.52 -17.26
N PHE A 228 -5.54 -9.67 -18.29
CA PHE A 228 -5.70 -8.22 -18.17
C PHE A 228 -7.14 -7.81 -17.83
N ASP A 229 -8.11 -8.29 -18.61
CA ASP A 229 -9.53 -7.98 -18.37
C ASP A 229 -10.03 -8.63 -17.07
N VAL A 230 -9.64 -9.88 -16.82
CA VAL A 230 -10.05 -10.62 -15.61
C VAL A 230 -9.50 -10.01 -14.32
N ALA A 231 -8.31 -9.40 -14.35
CA ALA A 231 -7.73 -8.76 -13.17
C ALA A 231 -8.44 -7.45 -12.77
N LEU A 232 -9.06 -6.75 -13.74
CA LEU A 232 -9.73 -5.47 -13.51
C LEU A 232 -11.24 -5.61 -13.26
N ARG A 233 -11.84 -6.69 -13.73
CA ARG A 233 -13.28 -6.97 -13.65
C ARG A 233 -13.66 -7.77 -12.41
#